data_AF-A0A6A4LXR3-F1
#
_entry.id   AF-A0A6A4LXR3-F1
#
_cell.length_a   1.000
_cell.length_b   1.000
_cell.length_c   1.000
_cell.angle_alpha   90.00
_cell.angle_beta   90.00
_cell.angle_gamma   90.00
#
_symmetry.space_group_name_H-M   'P 1'
#
loop_
_entity.id
_entity.type
_entity.pdbx_description
1 polymer ?
#
loop_
_entity_poly.entity_id
_entity_poly.type
_entity_poly.pdbx_seq_one_letter_code
_entity_poly.pdbx_strand_id
1 'polypeptide(L)'
;MGDRASGEDQRVPKLPIPGKRNILITSALPYVNNVPHLGNIIGSIFSLSLSLSLSLIYINQNFCFLLPLNKTLFGCQERKGKITLAAFGMSGFGVLSADVFARYCRLRGYNVLYICGTDEYGTATETKAMEEKCTPQQICDKYHAIHKEVYDWFNISFDEFGRTSTPQQTEVCQAIFMKLLENKWLSENTMQQLYCDACERFLADRLLEGTCPTVDCNYDSARGDQCEKCGKLLNPTELRDPRCKICQATPRIRDTEHLFLELPLLKDKLEEYINKMSVVGSWSQNAIQATYAWLREGLKARCITRDLKWGVPVPHEKFKDKVFYVWYDAPIGYVSITSCHTPEWEKWWKNPENVELYQFMGKDNVPFHTVMFPSTLLGTGENWTLMKSISATEYLNYETGKFSKSKGIGVFGSDAKDTNIPAEVWRYYLLTNRPEVKI
;
A
#
# COMPACT_ATOMS: atom_id res chain seq x y z
N MET A 1 1.92 -10.03 53.33
CA MET A 1 2.55 -9.73 52.03
C MET A 1 1.57 -10.17 50.97
N GLY A 2 0.90 -9.20 50.34
CA GLY A 2 -0.24 -9.46 49.44
C GLY A 2 0.21 -9.67 48.00
N ASP A 3 -0.32 -10.73 47.41
CA ASP A 3 -0.26 -11.05 46.00
C ASP A 3 -0.88 -9.93 45.14
N ARG A 4 -0.13 -9.43 44.17
CA ARG A 4 -0.67 -8.66 43.05
C ARG A 4 -0.90 -9.60 41.89
N ALA A 5 -2.14 -10.05 41.72
CA ALA A 5 -2.61 -10.63 40.48
C ALA A 5 -2.52 -9.58 39.36
N SER A 6 -1.83 -9.95 38.28
CA SER A 6 -1.79 -9.24 37.00
C SER A 6 -3.15 -9.35 36.32
N GLY A 7 -3.96 -8.29 36.40
CA GLY A 7 -5.17 -8.16 35.59
C GLY A 7 -4.81 -7.75 34.17
N GLU A 8 -4.66 -8.72 33.28
CA GLU A 8 -4.87 -8.47 31.85
C GLU A 8 -6.36 -8.23 31.64
N ASP A 9 -6.73 -6.99 31.30
CA ASP A 9 -8.08 -6.60 30.92
C ASP A 9 -8.45 -7.32 29.60
N GLN A 10 -8.97 -8.55 29.71
CA GLN A 10 -9.54 -9.28 28.58
C GLN A 10 -10.81 -8.55 28.12
N ARG A 11 -10.62 -7.50 27.30
CA ARG A 11 -11.73 -6.85 26.59
C ARG A 11 -12.43 -7.90 25.74
N VAL A 12 -13.69 -8.15 26.04
CA VAL A 12 -14.54 -9.04 25.22
C VAL A 12 -14.50 -8.53 23.77
N PRO A 13 -14.09 -9.36 22.80
CA PRO A 13 -13.94 -8.92 21.42
C PRO A 13 -15.28 -8.45 20.85
N LYS A 14 -15.27 -7.34 20.10
CA LYS A 14 -16.48 -6.76 19.52
C LYS A 14 -16.93 -7.59 18.33
N LEU A 15 -18.17 -8.08 18.36
CA LEU A 15 -18.78 -8.86 17.28
C LEU A 15 -19.97 -8.12 16.67
N PRO A 16 -20.38 -8.43 15.43
CA PRO A 16 -21.61 -7.91 14.84
C PRO A 16 -22.83 -8.29 15.68
N ILE A 17 -23.74 -7.33 15.86
CA ILE A 17 -24.98 -7.49 16.63
C ILE A 17 -26.15 -7.56 15.64
N PRO A 18 -26.94 -8.66 15.66
CA PRO A 18 -28.13 -8.79 14.83
C PRO A 18 -29.11 -7.61 15.01
N GLY A 19 -29.67 -7.11 13.92
CA GLY A 19 -30.62 -5.99 13.93
C GLY A 19 -30.00 -4.61 14.19
N LYS A 20 -28.69 -4.53 14.49
CA LYS A 20 -27.95 -3.26 14.53
C LYS A 20 -27.17 -3.05 13.24
N ARG A 21 -26.87 -1.79 12.94
CA ARG A 21 -25.92 -1.44 11.87
C ARG A 21 -24.50 -1.73 12.36
N ASN A 22 -23.84 -2.70 11.74
CA ASN A 22 -22.46 -3.10 12.03
C ASN A 22 -21.52 -2.47 11.01
N ILE A 23 -20.58 -1.66 11.48
CA ILE A 23 -19.66 -0.89 10.64
C ILE A 23 -18.25 -1.36 10.93
N LEU A 24 -17.64 -1.96 9.92
CA LEU A 24 -16.23 -2.31 9.91
C LEU A 24 -15.47 -1.17 9.25
N ILE A 25 -14.47 -0.62 9.94
CA ILE A 25 -13.67 0.50 9.45
C ILE A 25 -12.22 0.04 9.36
N THR A 26 -11.59 0.29 8.22
CA THR A 26 -10.16 0.07 8.04
C THR A 26 -9.47 1.34 7.56
N SER A 27 -8.29 1.62 8.10
CA SER A 27 -7.37 2.61 7.54
C SER A 27 -6.24 1.88 6.81
N ALA A 28 -5.75 2.42 5.70
CA ALA A 28 -4.63 1.83 4.99
C ALA A 28 -3.43 1.58 5.92
N LEU A 29 -2.86 0.38 5.84
CA LEU A 29 -1.80 -0.07 6.73
C LEU A 29 -0.52 0.74 6.50
N PRO A 30 -0.02 1.49 7.50
CA PRO A 30 1.29 2.12 7.42
C PRO A 30 2.43 1.15 7.14
N TYR A 31 3.26 1.45 6.14
CA TYR A 31 4.57 0.82 5.99
C TYR A 31 5.40 1.06 7.26
N VAL A 32 5.80 -0.01 7.92
CA VAL A 32 6.47 0.05 9.22
C VAL A 32 7.83 0.74 9.15
N ASN A 33 8.53 0.70 8.02
CA ASN A 33 9.93 1.11 7.92
C ASN A 33 10.18 2.64 7.90
N ASN A 34 9.16 3.47 8.16
CA ASN A 34 9.28 4.92 8.20
C ASN A 34 8.41 5.55 9.29
N VAL A 35 8.93 6.58 9.97
CA VAL A 35 8.11 7.38 10.89
C VAL A 35 7.02 8.10 10.08
N PRO A 36 5.74 8.00 10.47
CA PRO A 36 4.66 8.67 9.76
C PRO A 36 4.75 10.18 9.96
N HIS A 37 4.53 10.96 8.89
CA HIS A 37 4.40 12.42 8.95
C HIS A 37 2.94 12.88 8.95
N LEU A 38 2.68 14.18 9.16
CA LEU A 38 1.31 14.70 9.28
C LEU A 38 0.43 14.37 8.06
N GLY A 39 1.02 14.40 6.86
CA GLY A 39 0.37 13.91 5.64
C GLY A 39 -0.15 12.48 5.77
N ASN A 40 0.69 11.53 6.19
CA ASN A 40 0.28 10.13 6.41
C ASN A 40 -0.96 10.03 7.30
N ILE A 41 -0.93 10.79 8.39
CA ILE A 41 -1.92 10.75 9.48
C ILE A 41 -3.28 11.21 8.96
N ILE A 42 -3.36 12.33 8.22
CA ILE A 42 -4.62 12.83 7.69
C ILE A 42 -5.17 11.96 6.54
N GLY A 43 -4.29 11.36 5.72
CA GLY A 43 -4.71 10.52 4.59
C GLY A 43 -3.84 10.51 3.35
N SER A 44 -2.61 11.02 3.42
CA SER A 44 -2.11 11.76 2.29
C SER A 44 -0.59 11.74 2.13
N ILE A 45 -0.06 11.24 1.00
CA ILE A 45 1.34 11.50 0.61
C ILE A 45 1.52 11.45 -0.89
N PHE A 46 2.25 12.41 -1.46
CA PHE A 46 2.71 12.38 -2.85
C PHE A 46 3.84 11.34 -3.07
N SER A 47 3.60 10.34 -3.93
CA SER A 47 4.65 9.50 -4.55
C SER A 47 5.39 10.25 -5.67
N LEU A 48 6.71 10.10 -5.76
CA LEU A 48 7.59 10.73 -6.74
C LEU A 48 7.10 10.54 -8.20
N SER A 49 6.64 11.62 -8.83
CA SER A 49 6.93 11.90 -10.24
C SER A 49 7.00 13.41 -10.48
N LEU A 50 7.77 13.78 -11.52
CA LEU A 50 8.08 15.12 -12.03
C LEU A 50 9.17 15.93 -11.31
N SER A 51 10.36 15.93 -11.93
CA SER A 51 11.09 17.17 -12.19
C SER A 51 10.67 17.69 -13.57
N LEU A 52 9.80 18.69 -13.62
CA LEU A 52 9.67 19.54 -14.79
C LEU A 52 10.50 20.79 -14.49
N SER A 53 11.63 20.91 -15.19
CA SER A 53 12.49 22.09 -15.14
C SER A 53 11.68 23.32 -15.55
N LEU A 54 11.59 24.30 -14.65
CA LEU A 54 11.17 25.66 -15.00
C LEU A 54 12.17 26.25 -16.00
N SER A 55 11.75 26.36 -17.26
CA SER A 55 12.35 27.30 -18.20
C SER A 55 11.50 28.56 -18.20
N LEU A 56 12.12 29.67 -17.80
CA LEU A 56 11.57 31.03 -17.91
C LEU A 56 11.00 31.28 -19.31
N ILE A 57 9.76 31.76 -19.40
CA ILE A 57 9.30 32.55 -20.55
C ILE A 57 8.55 33.77 -20.01
N TYR A 58 9.22 34.91 -20.16
CA TYR A 58 8.68 36.26 -20.08
C TYR A 58 7.45 36.37 -20.99
N ILE A 59 6.31 36.80 -20.46
CA ILE A 59 5.11 37.14 -21.24
C ILE A 59 5.23 38.60 -21.68
N ASN A 60 5.30 38.83 -23.00
CA ASN A 60 4.93 40.10 -23.60
C ASN A 60 4.12 39.85 -24.89
N GLN A 61 2.86 40.29 -24.84
CA GLN A 61 1.92 40.66 -25.92
C GLN A 61 1.55 39.66 -27.06
N ASN A 62 0.23 39.44 -27.15
CA ASN A 62 -0.62 39.24 -28.34
C ASN A 62 -0.17 38.27 -29.44
N PHE A 63 -0.86 37.13 -29.59
CA PHE A 63 -1.60 36.75 -30.82
C PHE A 63 -2.36 35.43 -30.64
N CYS A 64 -3.61 35.41 -31.12
CA CYS A 64 -4.51 34.25 -31.18
C CYS A 64 -4.12 33.33 -32.34
N PHE A 65 -3.99 32.01 -32.11
CA PHE A 65 -4.24 30.98 -33.14
C PHE A 65 -4.81 29.70 -32.50
N LEU A 66 -5.86 29.18 -33.12
CA LEU A 66 -6.61 27.97 -32.79
C LEU A 66 -5.95 26.70 -33.38
N LEU A 67 -6.12 25.58 -32.65
CA LEU A 67 -5.93 24.13 -32.98
C LEU A 67 -4.59 23.47 -32.55
N PRO A 68 -4.58 22.16 -32.19
CA PRO A 68 -5.54 21.37 -31.40
C PRO A 68 -4.90 20.81 -30.09
N LEU A 69 -5.74 20.55 -29.07
CA LEU A 69 -5.39 19.86 -27.82
C LEU A 69 -4.91 18.41 -28.11
N ASN A 70 -3.60 18.22 -28.19
CA ASN A 70 -3.01 16.88 -28.21
C ASN A 70 -2.79 16.35 -26.79
N LYS A 71 -3.61 15.33 -26.48
CA LYS A 71 -3.35 14.19 -25.61
C LYS A 71 -1.85 13.95 -25.38
N THR A 72 -1.41 13.78 -24.13
CA THR A 72 -0.86 12.52 -23.58
C THR A 72 -0.69 12.66 -22.06
N LEU A 73 -1.76 12.32 -21.33
CA LEU A 73 -1.74 11.95 -19.91
C LEU A 73 -1.46 10.44 -19.84
N PHE A 74 -0.58 10.02 -18.94
CA PHE A 74 -0.31 8.63 -18.55
C PHE A 74 -0.08 7.64 -19.72
N GLY A 75 1.15 7.61 -20.24
CA GLY A 75 1.61 6.54 -21.13
C GLY A 75 2.41 5.49 -20.35
N CYS A 76 1.79 4.34 -20.08
CA CYS A 76 2.51 3.08 -19.88
C CYS A 76 3.02 2.64 -21.26
N GLN A 77 4.30 2.88 -21.56
CA GLN A 77 4.88 2.46 -22.84
C GLN A 77 5.17 0.96 -22.80
N GLU A 78 4.33 0.18 -23.48
CA GLU A 78 4.64 -1.20 -23.85
C GLU A 78 5.80 -1.23 -24.85
N ARG A 79 6.90 -1.87 -24.47
CA ARG A 79 7.79 -2.52 -25.44
C ARG A 79 7.99 -3.97 -25.02
N LYS A 80 7.47 -4.88 -25.83
CA LYS A 80 7.76 -6.33 -25.87
C LYS A 80 7.69 -7.04 -24.50
N GLY A 81 6.47 -7.30 -24.03
CA GLY A 81 6.19 -8.41 -23.10
C GLY A 81 6.85 -8.36 -21.72
N LYS A 82 7.18 -7.18 -21.17
CA LYS A 82 7.78 -7.04 -19.85
C LYS A 82 7.01 -6.04 -18.98
N ILE A 83 6.60 -6.51 -17.81
CA ILE A 83 5.87 -5.76 -16.78
C ILE A 83 6.88 -4.92 -16.01
N THR A 84 6.87 -3.60 -16.21
CA THR A 84 7.65 -2.68 -15.38
C THR A 84 6.92 -2.48 -14.05
N LEU A 85 7.53 -2.91 -12.94
CA LEU A 85 7.06 -2.60 -11.60
C LEU A 85 7.28 -1.10 -11.36
N ALA A 86 6.21 -0.30 -11.34
CA ALA A 86 6.31 1.05 -10.81
C ALA A 86 6.57 0.98 -9.30
N ALA A 87 7.65 1.61 -8.84
CA ALA A 87 7.99 1.72 -7.42
C ALA A 87 6.97 2.63 -6.70
N PHE A 88 5.94 2.03 -6.10
CA PHE A 88 5.01 2.74 -5.21
C PHE A 88 5.68 2.93 -3.84
N GLY A 89 6.37 4.06 -3.68
CA GLY A 89 7.02 4.45 -2.44
C GLY A 89 6.20 5.51 -1.70
N MET A 90 5.64 5.11 -0.56
CA MET A 90 4.94 5.94 0.44
C MET A 90 3.50 6.32 0.08
N SER A 91 2.52 5.69 0.75
CA SER A 91 1.09 5.89 0.53
C SER A 91 0.41 6.59 1.72
N GLY A 92 -0.62 7.39 1.46
CA GLY A 92 -1.43 8.01 2.52
C GLY A 92 -2.25 6.97 3.30
N PHE A 93 -2.26 7.05 4.64
CA PHE A 93 -2.87 5.99 5.47
C PHE A 93 -4.30 6.29 5.89
N GLY A 94 -4.63 7.54 6.22
CA GLY A 94 -6.02 7.96 6.46
C GLY A 94 -6.50 7.77 7.89
N VAL A 95 -5.59 7.56 8.83
CA VAL A 95 -5.92 7.14 10.21
C VAL A 95 -6.74 8.21 10.95
N LEU A 96 -6.42 9.49 10.80
CA LEU A 96 -7.18 10.56 11.46
C LEU A 96 -8.57 10.74 10.85
N SER A 97 -8.68 10.58 9.53
CA SER A 97 -9.97 10.61 8.83
C SER A 97 -10.89 9.48 9.29
N ALA A 98 -10.35 8.26 9.36
CA ALA A 98 -11.06 7.08 9.83
C ALA A 98 -11.46 7.18 11.31
N ASP A 99 -10.59 7.74 12.17
CA ASP A 99 -10.88 7.95 13.59
C ASP A 99 -12.08 8.87 13.81
N VAL A 100 -12.17 9.98 13.06
CA VAL A 100 -13.32 10.90 13.14
C VAL A 100 -14.61 10.16 12.77
N PHE A 101 -14.59 9.39 11.68
CA PHE A 101 -15.74 8.60 11.26
C PHE A 101 -16.10 7.51 12.28
N ALA A 102 -15.12 6.79 12.82
CA ALA A 102 -15.33 5.77 13.84
C ALA A 102 -15.98 6.35 15.10
N ARG A 103 -15.48 7.50 15.59
CA ARG A 103 -16.06 8.22 16.75
C ARG A 103 -17.48 8.68 16.45
N TYR A 104 -17.73 9.25 15.27
CA TYR A 104 -19.07 9.61 14.84
C TYR A 104 -20.02 8.40 14.84
N CYS A 105 -19.62 7.28 14.24
CA CYS A 105 -20.43 6.07 14.19
C CYS A 105 -20.74 5.52 15.59
N ARG A 106 -19.77 5.54 16.51
CA ARG A 106 -19.97 5.15 17.91
C ARG A 106 -20.99 6.07 18.60
N LEU A 107 -20.90 7.39 18.39
CA LEU A 107 -21.87 8.37 18.92
C LEU A 107 -23.28 8.17 18.34
N ARG A 108 -23.39 7.66 17.10
CA ARG A 108 -24.68 7.28 16.49
C ARG A 108 -25.26 5.98 17.05
N GLY A 109 -24.57 5.31 17.98
CA GLY A 109 -24.99 4.04 18.57
C GLY A 109 -24.79 2.83 17.65
N TYR A 110 -24.01 2.97 16.57
CA TYR A 110 -23.67 1.87 15.68
C TYR A 110 -22.66 0.93 16.34
N ASN A 111 -22.69 -0.33 15.94
CA ASN A 111 -21.67 -1.30 16.36
C ASN A 111 -20.45 -1.13 15.47
N VAL A 112 -19.34 -0.66 16.02
CA VAL A 112 -18.16 -0.26 15.24
C VAL A 112 -16.95 -1.10 15.65
N LEU A 113 -16.27 -1.64 14.65
CA LEU A 113 -14.92 -2.18 14.78
C LEU A 113 -13.97 -1.40 13.86
N TYR A 114 -13.02 -0.69 14.45
CA TYR A 114 -12.02 0.10 13.74
C TYR A 114 -10.64 -0.55 13.83
N ILE A 115 -10.17 -1.09 12.71
CA ILE A 115 -8.93 -1.87 12.61
C ILE A 115 -7.88 -1.10 11.79
N CYS A 116 -6.63 -1.16 12.25
CA CYS A 116 -5.46 -0.82 11.46
C CYS A 116 -4.26 -1.62 11.97
N GLY A 117 -3.08 -1.34 11.44
CA GLY A 117 -1.84 -1.99 11.84
C GLY A 117 -0.70 -1.59 10.92
N THR A 118 0.46 -2.18 11.13
CA THR A 118 1.64 -1.95 10.28
C THR A 118 1.76 -2.99 9.18
N ASP A 119 2.08 -2.53 7.97
CA ASP A 119 2.54 -3.36 6.85
C ASP A 119 4.05 -3.54 6.94
N GLU A 120 4.48 -4.79 7.13
CA GLU A 120 5.82 -5.13 7.59
C GLU A 120 6.66 -5.87 6.55
N TYR A 121 6.05 -6.41 5.50
CA TYR A 121 6.73 -7.26 4.52
C TYR A 121 7.32 -6.51 3.33
N GLY A 122 8.15 -7.21 2.57
CA GLY A 122 8.68 -6.74 1.30
C GLY A 122 10.10 -6.17 1.35
N THR A 123 10.64 -5.88 0.16
CA THR A 123 12.04 -5.49 -0.04
C THR A 123 12.43 -4.24 0.73
N ALA A 124 11.51 -3.29 0.89
CA ALA A 124 11.79 -2.04 1.58
C ALA A 124 12.17 -2.27 3.06
N THR A 125 11.59 -3.28 3.71
CA THR A 125 11.94 -3.67 5.07
C THR A 125 13.31 -4.35 5.10
N GLU A 126 13.59 -5.28 4.18
CA GLU A 126 14.92 -5.94 4.10
C GLU A 126 16.04 -4.92 3.84
N THR A 127 15.85 -3.98 2.91
CA THR A 127 16.82 -2.92 2.63
C THR A 127 17.06 -2.06 3.86
N LYS A 128 15.99 -1.63 4.54
CA LYS A 128 16.12 -0.78 5.73
C LYS A 128 16.79 -1.53 6.90
N ALA A 129 16.47 -2.81 7.07
CA ALA A 129 17.12 -3.66 8.06
C ALA A 129 18.63 -3.81 7.80
N MET A 130 19.03 -3.97 6.52
CA MET A 130 20.45 -3.97 6.13
C MET A 130 21.14 -2.63 6.42
N GLU A 131 20.50 -1.51 6.11
CA GLU A 131 21.03 -0.16 6.40
C GLU A 131 21.21 0.07 7.92
N GLU A 132 20.25 -0.37 8.73
CA GLU A 132 20.30 -0.25 10.20
C GLU A 132 21.05 -1.41 10.87
N LYS A 133 21.63 -2.33 10.09
CA LYS A 133 22.40 -3.51 10.56
C LYS A 133 21.64 -4.36 11.57
N CYS A 134 20.36 -4.60 11.32
CA CYS A 134 19.48 -5.43 12.14
C CYS A 134 18.69 -6.44 11.28
N THR A 135 17.89 -7.30 11.90
CA THR A 135 17.00 -8.21 11.17
C THR A 135 15.71 -7.50 10.75
N PRO A 136 15.00 -7.98 9.70
CA PRO A 136 13.68 -7.46 9.35
C PRO A 136 12.68 -7.46 10.51
N GLN A 137 12.67 -8.50 11.35
CA GLN A 137 11.82 -8.53 12.54
C GLN A 137 12.16 -7.40 13.53
N GLN A 138 13.46 -7.19 13.83
CA GLN A 138 13.90 -6.15 14.76
C GLN A 138 13.51 -4.74 14.30
N ILE A 139 13.61 -4.47 12.99
CA ILE A 139 13.20 -3.16 12.48
C ILE A 139 11.69 -2.98 12.53
N CYS A 140 10.92 -4.03 12.20
CA CYS A 140 9.48 -3.99 12.31
C CYS A 140 9.03 -3.77 13.75
N ASP A 141 9.63 -4.47 14.72
CA ASP A 141 9.31 -4.32 16.16
C ASP A 141 9.56 -2.90 16.64
N LYS A 142 10.72 -2.35 16.28
CA LYS A 142 11.10 -0.97 16.61
C LYS A 142 10.09 0.04 16.08
N TYR A 143 9.81 -0.01 14.78
CA TYR A 143 8.97 1.03 14.19
C TYR A 143 7.47 0.79 14.39
N HIS A 144 6.99 -0.45 14.59
CA HIS A 144 5.62 -0.70 15.00
C HIS A 144 5.32 0.01 16.33
N ALA A 145 6.24 -0.08 17.30
CA ALA A 145 6.13 0.65 18.56
C ALA A 145 6.09 2.17 18.36
N ILE A 146 6.92 2.73 17.47
CA ILE A 146 6.92 4.16 17.12
C ILE A 146 5.58 4.58 16.50
N HIS A 147 5.06 3.81 15.54
CA HIS A 147 3.75 4.07 14.94
C HIS A 147 2.65 4.08 16.00
N LYS A 148 2.63 3.06 16.86
CA LYS A 148 1.66 2.96 17.94
C LYS A 148 1.74 4.16 18.89
N GLU A 149 2.94 4.55 19.32
CA GLU A 149 3.14 5.72 20.19
C GLU A 149 2.61 7.01 19.54
N VAL A 150 2.92 7.23 18.26
CA VAL A 150 2.43 8.40 17.53
C VAL A 150 0.91 8.39 17.46
N TYR A 151 0.28 7.27 17.11
CA TYR A 151 -1.17 7.20 16.99
C TYR A 151 -1.89 7.30 18.34
N ASP A 152 -1.31 6.74 19.40
CA ASP A 152 -1.82 6.88 20.77
C ASP A 152 -1.75 8.35 21.20
N TRP A 153 -0.65 9.07 20.90
CA TRP A 153 -0.52 10.51 21.18
C TRP A 153 -1.51 11.37 20.38
N PHE A 154 -1.74 11.05 19.10
CA PHE A 154 -2.80 11.66 18.29
C PHE A 154 -4.21 11.25 18.72
N ASN A 155 -4.35 10.41 19.77
CA ASN A 155 -5.62 9.91 20.29
C ASN A 155 -6.46 9.24 19.18
N ILE A 156 -5.83 8.37 18.41
CA ILE A 156 -6.51 7.53 17.42
C ILE A 156 -7.13 6.34 18.15
N SER A 157 -8.44 6.17 18.01
CA SER A 157 -9.23 5.20 18.78
C SER A 157 -9.44 3.90 18.04
N PHE A 158 -8.34 3.22 17.68
CA PHE A 158 -8.40 1.86 17.15
C PHE A 158 -9.05 0.91 18.16
N ASP A 159 -9.85 -0.02 17.66
CA ASP A 159 -10.26 -1.19 18.44
C ASP A 159 -9.14 -2.24 18.45
N GLU A 160 -8.38 -2.33 17.35
CA GLU A 160 -7.13 -3.11 17.25
C GLU A 160 -6.11 -2.38 16.36
N PHE A 161 -4.86 -2.32 16.81
CA PHE A 161 -3.73 -1.85 16.01
C PHE A 161 -2.69 -2.97 15.89
N GLY A 162 -2.85 -3.81 14.86
CA GLY A 162 -2.09 -5.05 14.70
C GLY A 162 -0.89 -4.96 13.76
N ARG A 163 -0.48 -6.11 13.23
CA ARG A 163 0.74 -6.30 12.43
C ARG A 163 0.48 -7.32 11.32
N THR A 164 1.10 -7.17 10.16
CA THR A 164 1.05 -8.21 9.10
C THR A 164 2.04 -9.35 9.32
N SER A 165 3.05 -9.22 10.19
CA SER A 165 4.04 -10.27 10.47
C SER A 165 3.56 -11.31 11.50
N THR A 166 2.34 -11.86 11.34
CA THR A 166 1.72 -12.79 12.30
C THR A 166 1.45 -14.18 11.69
N PRO A 167 1.31 -15.23 12.53
CA PRO A 167 0.84 -16.53 12.05
C PRO A 167 -0.52 -16.45 11.36
N GLN A 168 -1.45 -15.65 11.89
CA GLN A 168 -2.78 -15.43 11.33
C GLN A 168 -2.74 -14.82 9.92
N GLN A 169 -1.78 -13.92 9.65
CA GLN A 169 -1.57 -13.42 8.28
C GLN A 169 -1.20 -14.57 7.35
N THR A 170 -0.29 -15.46 7.77
CA THR A 170 0.12 -16.60 6.96
C THR A 170 -1.06 -17.53 6.70
N GLU A 171 -1.81 -17.89 7.74
CA GLU A 171 -2.96 -18.78 7.63
C GLU A 171 -4.05 -18.22 6.71
N VAL A 172 -4.48 -16.97 6.91
CA VAL A 172 -5.55 -16.35 6.11
C VAL A 172 -5.10 -16.12 4.67
N CYS A 173 -3.87 -15.64 4.46
CA CYS A 173 -3.33 -15.42 3.12
C CYS A 173 -3.21 -16.73 2.34
N GLN A 174 -2.68 -17.78 2.96
CA GLN A 174 -2.57 -19.10 2.35
C GLN A 174 -3.95 -19.72 2.09
N ALA A 175 -4.93 -19.56 2.98
CA ALA A 175 -6.29 -20.05 2.75
C ALA A 175 -6.94 -19.41 1.52
N ILE A 176 -6.84 -18.07 1.39
CA ILE A 176 -7.33 -17.33 0.22
C ILE A 176 -6.59 -17.79 -1.05
N PHE A 177 -5.26 -17.93 -1.00
CA PHE A 177 -4.46 -18.42 -2.10
C PHE A 177 -4.89 -19.81 -2.57
N MET A 178 -5.10 -20.75 -1.65
CA MET A 178 -5.52 -22.12 -1.98
C MET A 178 -6.87 -22.11 -2.68
N LYS A 179 -7.83 -21.27 -2.26
CA LYS A 179 -9.11 -21.12 -2.95
C LYS A 179 -8.96 -20.55 -4.36
N LEU A 180 -8.06 -19.57 -4.55
CA LEU A 180 -7.77 -19.04 -5.89
C LEU A 180 -7.14 -20.08 -6.81
N LEU A 181 -6.25 -20.92 -6.26
CA LEU A 181 -5.61 -22.02 -6.98
C LEU A 181 -6.63 -23.10 -7.36
N GLU A 182 -7.47 -23.54 -6.42
CA GLU A 182 -8.56 -24.51 -6.63
C GLU A 182 -9.53 -24.03 -7.73
N ASN A 183 -9.87 -22.75 -7.71
CA ASN A 183 -10.78 -22.13 -8.67
C ASN A 183 -10.12 -21.73 -10.00
N LYS A 184 -8.83 -22.04 -10.20
CA LYS A 184 -8.07 -21.80 -11.45
C LYS A 184 -7.98 -20.33 -11.86
N TRP A 185 -7.84 -19.42 -10.89
CA TRP A 185 -7.60 -17.99 -11.15
C TRP A 185 -6.12 -17.61 -11.22
N LEU A 186 -5.23 -18.60 -11.13
CA LEU A 186 -3.79 -18.41 -11.10
C LEU A 186 -3.13 -19.02 -12.33
N SER A 187 -2.11 -18.32 -12.85
CA SER A 187 -1.24 -18.83 -13.91
C SER A 187 0.22 -18.77 -13.50
N GLU A 188 1.06 -19.57 -14.17
CA GLU A 188 2.50 -19.56 -14.01
C GLU A 188 3.14 -18.86 -15.21
N ASN A 189 4.13 -18.01 -14.96
CA ASN A 189 4.92 -17.40 -16.03
C ASN A 189 6.37 -17.20 -15.60
N THR A 190 7.28 -17.25 -16.56
CA THR A 190 8.72 -17.06 -16.36
C THR A 190 9.09 -15.61 -16.59
N MET A 191 9.84 -15.04 -15.65
CA MET A 191 10.36 -13.68 -15.73
C MET A 191 11.89 -13.70 -15.71
N GLN A 192 12.49 -12.71 -16.38
CA GLN A 192 13.93 -12.48 -16.33
C GLN A 192 14.25 -11.46 -15.25
N GLN A 193 15.12 -11.83 -14.31
CA GLN A 193 15.61 -10.95 -13.26
C GLN A 193 17.12 -11.07 -13.12
N LEU A 194 17.75 -10.03 -12.56
CA LEU A 194 19.18 -10.04 -12.28
C LEU A 194 19.43 -10.80 -10.98
N TYR A 195 20.33 -11.77 -11.03
CA TYR A 195 20.73 -12.61 -9.91
C TYR A 195 22.19 -12.34 -9.56
N CYS A 196 22.46 -12.13 -8.28
CA CYS A 196 23.81 -11.99 -7.77
C CYS A 196 24.31 -13.34 -7.25
N ASP A 197 25.28 -13.94 -7.94
CA ASP A 197 25.88 -15.22 -7.54
C ASP A 197 26.55 -15.15 -6.17
N ALA A 198 27.19 -14.02 -5.84
CA ALA A 198 27.88 -13.83 -4.55
C ALA A 198 26.92 -13.64 -3.35
N CYS A 199 25.73 -13.08 -3.58
CA CYS A 199 24.71 -12.90 -2.54
C CYS A 199 23.62 -13.98 -2.57
N GLU A 200 23.73 -14.93 -3.50
CA GLU A 200 22.80 -16.03 -3.77
C GLU A 200 21.32 -15.59 -3.81
N ARG A 201 21.05 -14.45 -4.46
CA ARG A 201 19.69 -13.88 -4.52
C ARG A 201 19.40 -13.13 -5.81
N PHE A 202 18.12 -13.08 -6.15
CA PHE A 202 17.61 -12.11 -7.11
C PHE A 202 17.67 -10.69 -6.53
N LEU A 203 18.03 -9.73 -7.37
CA LEU A 203 18.19 -8.34 -7.00
C LEU A 203 16.93 -7.57 -7.34
N ALA A 204 16.28 -7.02 -6.32
CA ALA A 204 15.28 -5.99 -6.51
C ALA A 204 15.93 -4.71 -7.06
N ASP A 205 15.15 -3.88 -7.76
CA ASP A 205 15.61 -2.66 -8.44
C ASP A 205 16.41 -1.71 -7.52
N ARG A 206 16.06 -1.67 -6.24
CA ARG A 206 16.74 -0.84 -5.21
C ARG A 206 18.13 -1.35 -4.82
N LEU A 207 18.37 -2.65 -4.98
CA LEU A 207 19.65 -3.31 -4.69
C LEU A 207 20.54 -3.41 -5.94
N LEU A 208 20.08 -2.82 -7.05
CA LEU A 208 20.78 -2.78 -8.31
C LEU A 208 21.23 -1.35 -8.61
N GLU A 209 22.45 -1.22 -9.12
CA GLU A 209 22.95 0.02 -9.71
C GLU A 209 23.69 -0.28 -11.01
N GLY A 210 23.78 0.71 -11.89
CA GLY A 210 24.54 0.58 -13.13
C GLY A 210 24.52 1.87 -13.94
N THR A 211 25.12 1.82 -15.12
CA THR A 211 25.17 2.95 -16.03
C THR A 211 23.87 3.06 -16.81
N CYS A 212 23.25 4.25 -16.78
CA CYS A 212 22.00 4.55 -17.47
C CYS A 212 22.12 4.26 -18.98
N PRO A 213 21.21 3.46 -19.59
CA PRO A 213 21.26 3.15 -21.01
C PRO A 213 20.76 4.28 -21.92
N THR A 214 20.23 5.36 -21.34
CA THR A 214 19.75 6.50 -22.11
C THR A 214 20.92 7.21 -22.78
N VAL A 215 20.81 7.35 -24.11
CA VAL A 215 21.74 8.11 -24.94
C VAL A 215 21.90 9.52 -24.34
N ASP A 216 23.13 10.02 -24.31
CA ASP A 216 23.51 11.33 -23.74
C ASP A 216 23.35 11.52 -22.23
N CYS A 217 22.87 10.50 -21.48
CA CYS A 217 22.82 10.57 -20.02
C CYS A 217 24.10 10.04 -19.36
N ASN A 218 24.49 8.79 -19.68
CA ASN A 218 25.65 8.07 -19.15
C ASN A 218 25.85 8.22 -17.62
N TYR A 219 24.76 8.21 -16.84
CA TYR A 219 24.87 8.28 -15.39
C TYR A 219 25.26 6.92 -14.81
N ASP A 220 26.42 6.83 -14.17
CA ASP A 220 27.02 5.54 -13.76
C ASP A 220 26.40 4.86 -12.53
N SER A 221 25.48 5.55 -11.84
CA SER A 221 24.85 5.06 -10.61
C SER A 221 23.31 5.07 -10.72
N ALA A 222 22.78 4.84 -11.92
CA ALA A 222 21.35 4.70 -12.11
C ALA A 222 20.82 3.44 -11.39
N ARG A 223 19.62 3.54 -10.80
CA ARG A 223 18.94 2.42 -10.15
C ARG A 223 18.24 1.54 -11.18
N GLY A 224 17.80 0.35 -10.78
CA GLY A 224 17.10 -0.59 -11.66
C GLY A 224 15.79 -0.06 -12.24
N ASP A 225 15.09 0.80 -11.50
CA ASP A 225 13.76 1.32 -11.81
C ASP A 225 13.79 2.71 -12.45
N GLN A 226 14.75 3.55 -12.07
CA GLN A 226 14.81 4.94 -12.54
C GLN A 226 16.23 5.52 -12.47
N CYS A 227 16.59 6.29 -13.50
CA CYS A 227 17.79 7.13 -13.49
C CYS A 227 17.53 8.46 -12.76
N GLU A 228 18.33 8.76 -11.74
CA GLU A 228 18.19 10.02 -10.98
C GLU A 228 18.64 11.25 -11.77
N LYS A 229 19.54 11.08 -12.76
CA LYS A 229 20.05 12.19 -13.58
C LYS A 229 19.06 12.65 -14.66
N CYS A 230 18.51 11.72 -15.45
CA CYS A 230 17.59 12.06 -16.55
C CYS A 230 16.11 11.80 -16.24
N GLY A 231 15.80 11.23 -15.08
CA GLY A 231 14.42 10.93 -14.66
C GLY A 231 13.75 9.76 -15.39
N LYS A 232 14.41 9.17 -16.40
CA LYS A 232 13.85 8.08 -17.21
C LYS A 232 13.63 6.82 -16.37
N LEU A 233 12.46 6.21 -16.53
CA LEU A 233 12.17 4.87 -16.03
C LEU A 233 12.98 3.84 -16.82
N LEU A 234 13.60 2.92 -16.11
CA LEU A 234 14.50 1.91 -16.66
C LEU A 234 13.92 0.52 -16.42
N ASN A 235 14.28 -0.41 -17.30
CA ASN A 235 14.18 -1.83 -16.98
C ASN A 235 15.54 -2.27 -16.41
N PRO A 236 15.56 -3.02 -15.29
CA PRO A 236 16.81 -3.49 -14.66
C PRO A 236 17.74 -4.22 -15.63
N THR A 237 17.18 -5.01 -16.54
CA THR A 237 17.93 -5.78 -17.56
C THR A 237 18.55 -4.92 -18.66
N GLU A 238 18.18 -3.64 -18.75
CA GLU A 238 18.73 -2.69 -19.73
C GLU A 238 19.90 -1.86 -19.16
N LEU A 239 20.17 -1.93 -17.84
CA LEU A 239 21.31 -1.24 -17.25
C LEU A 239 22.62 -1.75 -17.85
N ARG A 240 23.51 -0.83 -18.20
CA ARG A 240 24.88 -1.15 -18.61
C ARG A 240 25.73 -1.33 -17.35
N ASP A 241 26.67 -2.27 -17.39
CA ASP A 241 27.56 -2.59 -16.27
C ASP A 241 26.84 -2.72 -14.92
N PRO A 242 25.79 -3.56 -14.84
CA PRO A 242 25.01 -3.69 -13.61
C PRO A 242 25.90 -4.19 -12.47
N ARG A 243 25.64 -3.69 -11.27
CA ARG A 243 26.36 -4.02 -10.03
C ARG A 243 25.37 -4.23 -8.91
N CYS A 244 25.64 -5.23 -8.08
CA CYS A 244 24.91 -5.45 -6.85
C CYS A 244 25.34 -4.39 -5.82
N LYS A 245 24.41 -3.60 -5.27
CA LYS A 245 24.72 -2.61 -4.22
C LYS A 245 25.30 -3.22 -2.94
N ILE A 246 25.03 -4.51 -2.70
CA ILE A 246 25.46 -5.21 -1.47
C ILE A 246 26.94 -5.59 -1.54
N CYS A 247 27.35 -6.27 -2.62
CA CYS A 247 28.69 -6.87 -2.73
C CYS A 247 29.52 -6.34 -3.90
N GLN A 248 28.97 -5.40 -4.69
CA GLN A 248 29.59 -4.80 -5.87
C GLN A 248 29.86 -5.77 -7.03
N ALA A 249 29.52 -7.05 -6.90
CA ALA A 249 29.64 -8.04 -7.97
C ALA A 249 28.66 -7.77 -9.13
N THR A 250 29.05 -8.17 -10.34
CA THR A 250 28.22 -8.09 -11.55
C THR A 250 27.13 -9.19 -11.52
N PRO A 251 25.84 -8.83 -11.46
CA PRO A 251 24.76 -9.81 -11.51
C PRO A 251 24.53 -10.32 -12.94
N ARG A 252 23.91 -11.51 -13.04
CA ARG A 252 23.58 -12.17 -14.31
C ARG A 252 22.07 -12.30 -14.47
N ILE A 253 21.58 -12.17 -15.69
CA ILE A 253 20.16 -12.41 -15.96
C ILE A 253 19.89 -13.91 -15.78
N ARG A 254 18.88 -14.24 -14.97
CA ARG A 254 18.36 -15.59 -14.79
C ARG A 254 16.84 -15.58 -14.93
N ASP A 255 16.33 -16.70 -15.43
CA ASP A 255 14.90 -16.97 -15.48
C ASP A 255 14.43 -17.40 -14.09
N THR A 256 13.26 -16.90 -13.69
CA THR A 256 12.60 -17.22 -12.43
C THR A 256 11.09 -17.32 -12.65
N GLU A 257 10.48 -18.37 -12.12
CA GLU A 257 9.05 -18.62 -12.30
C GLU A 257 8.23 -17.90 -11.25
N HIS A 258 7.06 -17.40 -11.64
CA HIS A 258 6.16 -16.67 -10.76
C HIS A 258 4.71 -17.06 -10.97
N LEU A 259 3.90 -16.86 -9.93
CA LEU A 259 2.46 -17.00 -9.99
C LEU A 259 1.82 -15.64 -10.26
N PHE A 260 0.76 -15.65 -11.06
CA PHE A 260 0.00 -14.47 -11.45
C PHE A 260 -1.46 -14.66 -11.12
N LEU A 261 -2.09 -13.63 -10.57
CA LEU A 261 -3.54 -13.54 -10.47
C LEU A 261 -4.10 -13.06 -11.81
N GLU A 262 -4.96 -13.87 -12.41
CA GLU A 262 -5.60 -13.61 -13.70
C GLU A 262 -6.80 -12.66 -13.55
N LEU A 263 -6.50 -11.38 -13.27
CA LEU A 263 -7.50 -10.31 -13.21
C LEU A 263 -8.42 -10.21 -14.44
N PRO A 264 -7.95 -10.43 -15.70
CA PRO A 264 -8.82 -10.36 -16.87
C PRO A 264 -10.02 -11.31 -16.77
N LEU A 265 -9.84 -12.49 -16.16
CA LEU A 265 -10.88 -13.51 -16.05
C LEU A 265 -11.92 -13.16 -14.97
N LEU A 266 -11.59 -12.26 -14.04
CA LEU A 266 -12.46 -11.78 -12.96
C LEU A 266 -13.16 -10.46 -13.31
N LYS A 267 -12.92 -9.93 -14.51
CA LYS A 267 -13.35 -8.59 -14.93
C LYS A 267 -14.85 -8.36 -14.74
N ASP A 268 -15.69 -9.25 -15.25
CA ASP A 268 -17.15 -9.02 -15.26
C ASP A 268 -17.73 -8.93 -13.84
N LYS A 269 -17.31 -9.84 -12.95
CA LYS A 269 -17.70 -9.82 -11.53
C LYS A 269 -17.21 -8.56 -10.83
N LEU A 270 -15.98 -8.13 -11.13
CA LEU A 270 -15.39 -6.94 -10.55
C LEU A 270 -16.10 -5.67 -11.03
N GLU A 271 -16.39 -5.55 -12.33
CA GLU A 271 -17.09 -4.40 -12.90
C GLU A 271 -18.51 -4.28 -12.34
N GLU A 272 -19.23 -5.39 -12.17
CA GLU A 272 -20.53 -5.40 -11.50
C GLU A 272 -20.44 -4.83 -10.08
N TYR A 273 -19.48 -5.32 -9.30
CA TYR A 273 -19.22 -4.81 -7.94
C TYR A 273 -18.88 -3.32 -7.93
N ILE A 274 -17.95 -2.86 -8.78
CA ILE A 274 -17.52 -1.45 -8.86
C ILE A 274 -18.70 -0.55 -9.27
N ASN A 275 -19.44 -0.91 -10.32
CA ASN A 275 -20.55 -0.11 -10.83
C ASN A 275 -21.65 0.05 -9.78
N LYS A 276 -21.93 -1.00 -9.00
CA LYS A 276 -22.92 -0.96 -7.93
C LYS A 276 -22.42 -0.18 -6.70
N MET A 277 -21.24 -0.52 -6.19
CA MET A 277 -20.75 0.01 -4.91
C MET A 277 -20.21 1.43 -5.02
N SER A 278 -19.69 1.85 -6.18
CA SER A 278 -19.25 3.24 -6.36
C SER A 278 -20.37 4.24 -6.14
N VAL A 279 -21.60 3.89 -6.54
CA VAL A 279 -22.80 4.70 -6.34
C VAL A 279 -23.39 4.48 -4.94
N VAL A 280 -23.72 3.24 -4.57
CA VAL A 280 -24.38 2.91 -3.29
C VAL A 280 -23.53 3.31 -2.08
N GLY A 281 -22.21 3.13 -2.19
CA GLY A 281 -21.24 3.47 -1.17
C GLY A 281 -20.75 4.91 -1.21
N SER A 282 -21.20 5.70 -2.19
CA SER A 282 -20.77 7.09 -2.40
C SER A 282 -19.25 7.24 -2.35
N TRP A 283 -18.56 6.51 -3.23
CA TRP A 283 -17.10 6.54 -3.27
C TRP A 283 -16.59 7.95 -3.55
N SER A 284 -15.44 8.31 -2.98
CA SER A 284 -14.83 9.61 -3.28
C SER A 284 -14.49 9.74 -4.77
N GLN A 285 -14.63 10.94 -5.32
CA GLN A 285 -14.59 11.11 -6.78
C GLN A 285 -13.23 10.78 -7.40
N ASN A 286 -12.14 11.04 -6.68
CA ASN A 286 -10.79 10.61 -7.07
C ASN A 286 -10.65 9.07 -7.09
N ALA A 287 -11.30 8.34 -6.17
CA ALA A 287 -11.29 6.89 -6.16
C ALA A 287 -12.05 6.31 -7.36
N ILE A 288 -13.19 6.90 -7.71
CA ILE A 288 -13.96 6.57 -8.92
C ILE A 288 -13.09 6.77 -10.16
N GLN A 289 -12.49 7.95 -10.31
CA GLN A 289 -11.65 8.29 -11.47
C GLN A 289 -10.46 7.34 -11.62
N ALA A 290 -9.74 7.05 -10.54
CA ALA A 290 -8.59 6.15 -10.55
C ALA A 290 -9.00 4.71 -10.90
N THR A 291 -10.13 4.24 -10.34
CA THR A 291 -10.65 2.89 -10.60
C THR A 291 -11.07 2.72 -12.07
N TYR A 292 -11.84 3.66 -12.62
CA TYR A 292 -12.24 3.59 -14.04
C TYR A 292 -11.07 3.82 -15.00
N ALA A 293 -10.02 4.53 -14.59
CA ALA A 293 -8.79 4.61 -15.40
C ALA A 293 -8.14 3.23 -15.55
N TRP A 294 -8.05 2.45 -14.46
CA TRP A 294 -7.55 1.08 -14.49
C TRP A 294 -8.42 0.14 -15.34
N LEU A 295 -9.76 0.25 -15.23
CA LEU A 295 -10.67 -0.55 -16.05
C LEU A 295 -10.55 -0.23 -17.55
N ARG A 296 -10.42 1.06 -17.91
CA ARG A 296 -10.25 1.50 -19.30
C ARG A 296 -8.93 1.05 -19.92
N GLU A 297 -7.84 0.99 -19.15
CA GLU A 297 -6.56 0.46 -19.63
C GLU A 297 -6.65 -1.05 -19.93
N GLY A 298 -7.58 -1.74 -19.29
CA GLY A 298 -7.74 -3.18 -19.36
C GLY A 298 -7.01 -3.86 -18.20
N LEU A 299 -7.72 -4.75 -17.51
CA LEU A 299 -7.13 -5.57 -16.46
C LEU A 299 -6.12 -6.52 -17.08
N LYS A 300 -4.95 -6.65 -16.44
CA LYS A 300 -3.85 -7.52 -16.85
C LYS A 300 -3.50 -8.47 -15.72
N ALA A 301 -2.96 -9.64 -16.03
CA ALA A 301 -2.45 -10.57 -15.03
C ALA A 301 -1.41 -9.87 -14.14
N ARG A 302 -1.45 -10.13 -12.83
CA ARG A 302 -0.56 -9.48 -11.84
C ARG A 302 0.26 -10.52 -11.09
N CYS A 303 1.58 -10.38 -11.12
CA CYS A 303 2.50 -11.26 -10.40
C CYS A 303 2.32 -11.13 -8.88
N ILE A 304 1.96 -12.22 -8.21
CA ILE A 304 1.68 -12.28 -6.77
C ILE A 304 2.79 -12.93 -5.95
N THR A 305 3.91 -13.34 -6.55
CA THR A 305 5.06 -13.91 -5.82
C THR A 305 6.34 -13.09 -6.01
N ARG A 306 7.27 -13.16 -5.06
CA ARG A 306 8.56 -12.48 -5.10
C ARG A 306 9.67 -13.39 -4.59
N ASP A 307 10.86 -13.19 -5.16
CA ASP A 307 12.11 -13.81 -4.74
C ASP A 307 12.70 -13.06 -3.54
N LEU A 308 11.99 -13.10 -2.41
CA LEU A 308 12.41 -12.49 -1.14
C LEU A 308 12.36 -13.55 -0.04
N LYS A 309 13.03 -13.27 1.09
CA LYS A 309 12.95 -14.12 2.29
C LYS A 309 11.96 -13.55 3.31
N TRP A 310 11.81 -12.23 3.37
CA TRP A 310 10.88 -11.55 4.28
C TRP A 310 9.49 -11.33 3.66
N GLY A 311 8.58 -12.26 3.91
CA GLY A 311 7.20 -12.26 3.41
C GLY A 311 6.44 -13.52 3.81
N VAL A 312 5.15 -13.58 3.50
CA VAL A 312 4.35 -14.79 3.70
C VAL A 312 4.80 -15.88 2.72
N PRO A 313 5.18 -17.09 3.18
CA PRO A 313 5.64 -18.16 2.29
C PRO A 313 4.50 -18.69 1.41
N VAL A 314 4.83 -19.04 0.16
CA VAL A 314 3.85 -19.60 -0.79
C VAL A 314 3.68 -21.11 -0.51
N PRO A 315 2.45 -21.60 -0.25
CA PRO A 315 2.21 -23.00 0.10
C PRO A 315 2.10 -23.87 -1.18
N HIS A 316 3.15 -23.86 -2.00
CA HIS A 316 3.20 -24.60 -3.26
C HIS A 316 4.60 -25.16 -3.50
N GLU A 317 4.70 -26.46 -3.80
CA GLU A 317 5.96 -27.21 -3.95
C GLU A 317 6.99 -26.47 -4.83
N LYS A 318 6.55 -26.00 -6.00
CA LYS A 318 7.36 -25.28 -6.99
C LYS A 318 7.83 -23.88 -6.53
N PHE A 319 7.12 -23.26 -5.58
CA PHE A 319 7.37 -21.87 -5.15
C PHE A 319 7.77 -21.78 -3.66
N LYS A 320 8.19 -22.89 -3.04
CA LYS A 320 8.53 -22.98 -1.61
C LYS A 320 9.57 -21.97 -1.11
N ASP A 321 10.48 -21.55 -1.99
CA ASP A 321 11.56 -20.61 -1.67
C ASP A 321 11.19 -19.14 -1.92
N LYS A 322 9.92 -18.89 -2.27
CA LYS A 322 9.37 -17.55 -2.57
C LYS A 322 8.33 -17.16 -1.54
N VAL A 323 8.08 -15.87 -1.49
CA VAL A 323 7.03 -15.27 -0.67
C VAL A 323 5.99 -14.60 -1.54
N PHE A 324 4.81 -14.35 -0.98
CA PHE A 324 3.82 -13.51 -1.62
C PHE A 324 4.32 -12.06 -1.76
N TYR A 325 3.89 -11.44 -2.85
CA TYR A 325 4.14 -10.03 -3.08
C TYR A 325 3.32 -9.18 -2.10
N VAL A 326 3.96 -8.21 -1.46
CA VAL A 326 3.33 -7.36 -0.44
C VAL A 326 2.00 -6.73 -0.88
N TRP A 327 1.85 -6.36 -2.15
CA TRP A 327 0.60 -5.74 -2.63
C TRP A 327 -0.52 -6.75 -2.91
N TYR A 328 -0.25 -8.05 -2.83
CA TYR A 328 -1.27 -9.10 -2.80
C TYR A 328 -1.74 -9.36 -1.37
N ASP A 329 -0.83 -9.48 -0.40
CA ASP A 329 -1.19 -9.89 0.97
C ASP A 329 -1.40 -8.73 1.96
N ALA A 330 -0.88 -7.52 1.72
CA ALA A 330 -1.08 -6.39 2.62
C ALA A 330 -2.57 -6.06 2.87
N PRO A 331 -3.47 -6.04 1.87
CA PRO A 331 -4.90 -5.88 2.13
C PRO A 331 -5.53 -7.06 2.90
N ILE A 332 -4.98 -8.27 2.78
CA ILE A 332 -5.37 -9.42 3.61
C ILE A 332 -5.02 -9.17 5.09
N GLY A 333 -4.05 -8.29 5.34
CA GLY A 333 -3.71 -7.75 6.66
C GLY A 333 -4.91 -7.25 7.46
N TYR A 334 -5.92 -6.64 6.83
CA TYR A 334 -7.12 -6.21 7.58
C TYR A 334 -7.88 -7.40 8.19
N VAL A 335 -7.96 -8.50 7.43
CA VAL A 335 -8.63 -9.73 7.84
C VAL A 335 -7.83 -10.42 8.93
N SER A 336 -6.52 -10.56 8.75
CA SER A 336 -5.64 -11.24 9.71
C SER A 336 -5.50 -10.47 11.02
N ILE A 337 -5.44 -9.15 11.00
CA ILE A 337 -5.47 -8.34 12.23
C ILE A 337 -6.79 -8.52 12.96
N THR A 338 -7.91 -8.63 12.24
CA THR A 338 -9.20 -8.95 12.87
C THR A 338 -9.22 -10.36 13.45
N SER A 339 -8.54 -11.33 12.81
CA SER A 339 -8.34 -12.69 13.33
C SER A 339 -7.50 -12.71 14.61
N CYS A 340 -6.46 -11.87 14.71
CA CYS A 340 -5.73 -11.67 15.95
C CYS A 340 -6.59 -11.05 17.05
N HIS A 341 -7.50 -10.14 16.70
CA HIS A 341 -8.42 -9.51 17.64
C HIS A 341 -9.49 -10.47 18.17
N THR A 342 -10.00 -11.37 17.31
CA THR A 342 -11.06 -12.31 17.69
C THR A 342 -11.03 -13.60 16.83
N PRO A 343 -11.20 -14.79 17.45
CA PRO A 343 -11.31 -16.03 16.70
C PRO A 343 -12.56 -16.08 15.80
N GLU A 344 -13.58 -15.26 16.07
CA GLU A 344 -14.82 -15.18 15.29
C GLU A 344 -14.76 -14.09 14.20
N TRP A 345 -13.58 -13.77 13.68
CA TRP A 345 -13.36 -12.71 12.69
C TRP A 345 -14.19 -12.86 11.42
N GLU A 346 -14.55 -14.08 11.04
CA GLU A 346 -15.42 -14.36 9.89
C GLU A 346 -16.79 -13.70 10.04
N LYS A 347 -17.28 -13.47 11.27
CA LYS A 347 -18.54 -12.74 11.47
C LYS A 347 -18.47 -11.31 10.94
N TRP A 348 -17.28 -10.69 10.90
CA TRP A 348 -17.06 -9.38 10.31
C TRP A 348 -16.76 -9.45 8.81
N TRP A 349 -15.88 -10.38 8.40
CA TRP A 349 -15.33 -10.42 7.04
C TRP A 349 -16.02 -11.37 6.07
N LYS A 350 -16.94 -12.24 6.52
CA LYS A 350 -17.74 -13.14 5.69
C LYS A 350 -19.24 -13.00 5.97
N ASN A 351 -19.70 -11.75 6.07
CA ASN A 351 -21.09 -11.41 6.45
C ASN A 351 -21.57 -10.11 5.78
N PRO A 352 -21.53 -10.03 4.43
CA PRO A 352 -21.83 -8.81 3.68
C PRO A 352 -23.26 -8.30 3.86
N GLU A 353 -24.19 -9.14 4.31
CA GLU A 353 -25.60 -8.76 4.53
C GLU A 353 -25.78 -7.93 5.81
N ASN A 354 -24.90 -8.10 6.80
CA ASN A 354 -25.02 -7.47 8.11
C ASN A 354 -23.88 -6.51 8.45
N VAL A 355 -22.81 -6.49 7.66
CA VAL A 355 -21.61 -5.68 7.89
C VAL A 355 -21.36 -4.74 6.73
N GLU A 356 -21.13 -3.47 7.05
CA GLU A 356 -20.73 -2.45 6.09
C GLU A 356 -19.25 -2.12 6.27
N LEU A 357 -18.43 -2.39 5.25
CA LEU A 357 -17.00 -2.07 5.25
C LEU A 357 -16.72 -0.66 4.67
N TYR A 358 -16.05 0.17 5.46
CA TYR A 358 -15.59 1.50 5.11
C TYR A 358 -14.05 1.55 5.12
N GLN A 359 -13.43 1.97 4.02
CA GLN A 359 -11.98 2.05 3.90
C GLN A 359 -11.49 3.48 3.70
N PHE A 360 -10.47 3.88 4.45
CA PHE A 360 -9.86 5.21 4.39
C PHE A 360 -8.39 5.08 3.96
N MET A 361 -7.99 5.87 2.97
CA MET A 361 -6.62 5.80 2.43
C MET A 361 -6.27 7.05 1.61
N GLY A 362 -5.01 7.16 1.19
CA GLY A 362 -4.58 8.06 0.12
C GLY A 362 -4.86 7.50 -1.26
N LYS A 363 -4.96 8.37 -2.26
CA LYS A 363 -5.34 7.98 -3.63
C LYS A 363 -4.45 6.89 -4.28
N ASP A 364 -3.19 6.77 -3.88
CA ASP A 364 -2.28 5.74 -4.42
C ASP A 364 -2.69 4.31 -4.06
N ASN A 365 -3.40 4.14 -2.93
CA ASN A 365 -3.86 2.82 -2.48
C ASN A 365 -5.15 2.38 -3.19
N VAL A 366 -5.84 3.27 -3.92
CA VAL A 366 -7.17 3.02 -4.49
C VAL A 366 -7.19 1.76 -5.35
N PRO A 367 -6.31 1.57 -6.36
CA PRO A 367 -6.40 0.40 -7.23
C PRO A 367 -6.24 -0.93 -6.47
N PHE A 368 -5.49 -0.94 -5.37
CA PHE A 368 -5.33 -2.14 -4.55
C PHE A 368 -6.61 -2.52 -3.82
N HIS A 369 -7.46 -1.55 -3.48
CA HIS A 369 -8.69 -1.73 -2.71
C HIS A 369 -9.96 -1.76 -3.57
N THR A 370 -9.91 -1.22 -4.79
CA THR A 370 -11.04 -1.24 -5.72
C THR A 370 -10.91 -2.30 -6.81
N VAL A 371 -9.69 -2.79 -7.09
CA VAL A 371 -9.41 -3.81 -8.11
C VAL A 371 -8.77 -5.05 -7.49
N MET A 372 -7.53 -4.95 -6.99
CA MET A 372 -6.74 -6.14 -6.60
C MET A 372 -7.38 -6.97 -5.49
N PHE A 373 -7.72 -6.34 -4.37
CA PHE A 373 -8.26 -7.03 -3.19
C PHE A 373 -9.68 -7.55 -3.43
N PRO A 374 -10.63 -6.78 -3.99
CA PRO A 374 -11.93 -7.31 -4.37
C PRO A 374 -11.83 -8.47 -5.37
N SER A 375 -10.97 -8.41 -6.38
CA SER A 375 -10.74 -9.56 -7.28
C SER A 375 -10.22 -10.79 -6.55
N THR A 376 -9.28 -10.60 -5.62
CA THR A 376 -8.74 -11.67 -4.77
C THR A 376 -9.85 -12.34 -3.97
N LEU A 377 -10.72 -11.57 -3.32
CA LEU A 377 -11.84 -12.10 -2.52
C LEU A 377 -12.92 -12.73 -3.41
N LEU A 378 -13.35 -12.06 -4.48
CA LEU A 378 -14.34 -12.58 -5.43
C LEU A 378 -13.90 -13.88 -6.10
N GLY A 379 -12.60 -14.03 -6.36
CA GLY A 379 -12.01 -15.24 -6.94
C GLY A 379 -12.12 -16.46 -6.01
N THR A 380 -12.20 -16.27 -4.70
CA THR A 380 -12.40 -17.40 -3.77
C THR A 380 -13.78 -18.06 -3.91
N GLY A 381 -14.78 -17.31 -4.39
CA GLY A 381 -16.18 -17.75 -4.43
C GLY A 381 -16.86 -17.80 -3.06
N GLU A 382 -16.22 -17.31 -2.00
CA GLU A 382 -16.80 -17.26 -0.65
C GLU A 382 -17.57 -15.95 -0.40
N ASN A 383 -18.42 -15.94 0.63
CA ASN A 383 -19.31 -14.82 0.95
C ASN A 383 -18.60 -13.68 1.70
N TRP A 384 -17.57 -13.09 1.10
CA TRP A 384 -16.77 -12.03 1.72
C TRP A 384 -17.54 -10.71 1.86
N THR A 385 -17.32 -10.02 2.98
CA THR A 385 -17.68 -8.61 3.18
C THR A 385 -16.76 -7.74 2.33
N LEU A 386 -17.25 -7.32 1.16
CA LEU A 386 -16.54 -6.39 0.29
C LEU A 386 -16.74 -4.94 0.74
N MET A 387 -15.85 -4.06 0.28
CA MET A 387 -15.88 -2.64 0.64
C MET A 387 -17.15 -1.97 0.11
N LYS A 388 -17.97 -1.46 1.03
CA LYS A 388 -19.11 -0.62 0.68
C LYS A 388 -18.63 0.75 0.21
N SER A 389 -17.80 1.43 1.01
CA SER A 389 -17.38 2.81 0.76
C SER A 389 -15.87 3.00 0.89
N ILE A 390 -15.30 3.84 0.04
CA ILE A 390 -13.91 4.29 0.09
C ILE A 390 -13.84 5.81 0.20
N SER A 391 -13.07 6.28 1.18
CA SER A 391 -12.68 7.68 1.30
C SER A 391 -11.20 7.83 0.96
N ALA A 392 -10.92 8.26 -0.27
CA ALA A 392 -9.57 8.56 -0.72
C ALA A 392 -9.29 10.06 -0.69
N THR A 393 -8.19 10.48 -0.07
CA THR A 393 -7.77 11.89 -0.03
C THR A 393 -6.65 12.22 -1.02
N GLU A 394 -6.62 13.49 -1.44
CA GLU A 394 -5.52 14.08 -2.21
C GLU A 394 -4.31 14.35 -1.30
N TYR A 395 -3.24 14.90 -1.88
CA TYR A 395 -1.97 15.18 -1.20
C TYR A 395 -1.99 16.43 -0.30
N LEU A 396 -1.48 16.30 0.93
CA LEU A 396 -1.20 17.38 1.86
C LEU A 396 0.24 17.83 1.59
N ASN A 397 0.37 19.07 1.16
CA ASN A 397 1.66 19.72 1.01
C ASN A 397 2.12 20.32 2.34
N TYR A 398 3.43 20.51 2.48
CA TYR A 398 4.02 21.22 3.62
C TYR A 398 4.56 22.56 3.12
N GLU A 399 3.94 23.65 3.57
CA GLU A 399 4.19 25.00 3.05
C GLU A 399 4.05 25.05 1.52
N THR A 400 5.09 25.51 0.81
CA THR A 400 5.16 25.57 -0.66
C THR A 400 5.64 24.26 -1.28
N GLY A 401 5.96 23.24 -0.48
CA GLY A 401 6.67 22.04 -0.90
C GLY A 401 6.13 20.73 -0.32
N LYS A 402 7.03 19.73 -0.25
CA LYS A 402 6.72 18.35 0.14
C LYS A 402 7.40 18.00 1.46
N PHE A 403 6.81 17.07 2.20
CA PHE A 403 7.51 16.37 3.28
C PHE A 403 8.73 15.64 2.72
N SER A 404 9.88 15.76 3.38
CA SER A 404 11.11 15.09 2.98
C SER A 404 11.99 14.78 4.19
N LYS A 405 12.06 13.50 4.57
CA LYS A 405 12.90 13.05 5.68
C LYS A 405 14.38 13.30 5.41
N SER A 406 14.86 13.03 4.20
CA SER A 406 16.26 13.22 3.83
C SER A 406 16.70 14.69 3.84
N LYS A 407 15.78 15.63 3.61
CA LYS A 407 16.05 17.08 3.68
C LYS A 407 15.63 17.72 5.00
N GLY A 408 15.07 16.95 5.94
CA GLY A 408 14.53 17.47 7.20
C GLY A 408 13.37 18.46 7.02
N ILE A 409 12.55 18.30 5.97
CA ILE A 409 11.44 19.20 5.64
C ILE A 409 10.13 18.57 6.07
N GLY A 410 9.36 19.27 6.92
CA GLY A 410 8.05 18.86 7.40
C GLY A 410 8.04 18.37 8.84
N VAL A 411 6.84 18.24 9.40
CA VAL A 411 6.62 17.75 10.76
C VAL A 411 6.31 16.25 10.71
N PHE A 412 7.11 15.45 11.42
CA PHE A 412 6.85 14.02 11.61
C PHE A 412 6.03 13.79 12.89
N GLY A 413 5.38 12.63 12.98
CA GLY A 413 4.50 12.32 14.11
C GLY A 413 5.24 12.31 15.46
N SER A 414 6.51 11.90 15.47
CA SER A 414 7.40 12.03 16.62
C SER A 414 7.64 13.50 16.99
N ASP A 415 7.92 14.33 15.99
CA ASP A 415 8.29 15.73 16.19
C ASP A 415 7.09 16.56 16.66
N ALA A 416 5.87 16.21 16.23
CA ALA A 416 4.64 16.87 16.64
C ALA A 416 4.47 16.87 18.16
N LYS A 417 4.83 15.75 18.82
CA LYS A 417 4.79 15.59 20.28
C LYS A 417 5.75 16.53 21.00
N ASP A 418 6.89 16.85 20.38
CA ASP A 418 7.93 17.69 20.97
C ASP A 418 7.68 19.20 20.80
N THR A 419 6.64 19.58 20.05
CA THR A 419 6.30 21.00 19.80
C THR A 419 5.60 21.72 20.96
N ASN A 420 5.23 21.00 22.03
CA ASN A 420 4.33 21.48 23.10
C ASN A 420 2.94 21.96 22.63
N ILE A 421 2.57 21.73 21.36
CA ILE A 421 1.22 21.99 20.84
C ILE A 421 0.35 20.75 21.13
N PRO A 422 -0.81 20.88 21.79
CA PRO A 422 -1.67 19.75 22.11
C PRO A 422 -2.15 18.99 20.86
N ALA A 423 -2.32 17.67 20.97
CA ALA A 423 -2.76 16.83 19.87
C ALA A 423 -4.11 17.28 19.27
N GLU A 424 -5.01 17.83 20.08
CA GLU A 424 -6.32 18.35 19.66
C GLU A 424 -6.18 19.52 18.68
N VAL A 425 -5.17 20.39 18.87
CA VAL A 425 -4.91 21.51 17.97
C VAL A 425 -4.41 21.01 16.62
N TRP A 426 -3.51 20.01 16.62
CA TRP A 426 -3.08 19.35 15.40
C TRP A 426 -4.23 18.68 14.67
N ARG A 427 -5.06 17.91 15.40
CA ARG A 427 -6.24 17.24 14.84
C ARG A 427 -7.19 18.24 14.21
N TYR A 428 -7.52 19.34 14.92
CA TYR A 428 -8.37 20.40 14.42
C TYR A 428 -7.82 20.98 13.12
N TYR A 429 -6.56 21.44 13.12
CA TYR A 429 -5.94 22.05 11.96
C TYR A 429 -5.88 21.11 10.74
N LEU A 430 -5.48 19.85 10.95
CA LEU A 430 -5.38 18.86 9.86
C LEU A 430 -6.76 18.50 9.30
N LEU A 431 -7.79 18.41 10.14
CA LEU A 431 -9.16 18.11 9.68
C LEU A 431 -9.81 19.29 8.97
N THR A 432 -9.58 20.53 9.44
CA THR A 432 -10.04 21.74 8.74
C THR A 432 -9.40 21.86 7.35
N ASN A 433 -8.17 21.37 7.19
CA ASN A 433 -7.45 21.35 5.93
C ASN A 433 -7.39 19.95 5.30
N ARG A 434 -8.36 19.07 5.60
CA ARG A 434 -8.38 17.72 5.03
C ARG A 434 -8.41 17.83 3.50
N PRO A 435 -7.46 17.21 2.77
CA PRO A 435 -7.33 17.37 1.33
C PRO A 435 -8.39 16.54 0.58
N GLU A 436 -9.61 17.04 0.60
CA GLU A 436 -10.75 16.51 -0.17
C GLU A 436 -10.81 17.16 -1.55
N VAL A 437 -11.29 16.42 -2.54
CA VAL A 437 -11.70 17.03 -3.81
C VAL A 437 -12.97 17.81 -3.52
N LYS A 438 -12.97 19.12 -3.74
CA LYS A 438 -14.18 19.95 -3.61
C LYS A 438 -15.28 19.35 -4.49
N ILE A 439 -16.39 18.99 -3.85
CA ILE A 439 -17.59 18.40 -4.47
C ILE A 439 -18.21 19.39 -5.45
#